data_AF-A0A946ML15-F1
#
_entry.id   AF-A0A946ML15-F1
#
_cell.length_a   1.000
_cell.length_b   1.000
_cell.length_c   1.000
_cell.angle_alpha   90.00
_cell.angle_beta   90.00
_cell.angle_gamma   90.00
#
_symmetry.space_group_name_H-M   'P 1'
#
loop_
_entity.id
_entity.type
_entity.pdbx_description
1 polymer ?
#
loop_
_entity_poly.entity_id
_entity_poly.type
_entity_poly.pdbx_seq_one_letter_code
_entity_poly.pdbx_strand_id
1 'polypeptide(L)'
;MTTRLGIYSLLIGLFVGIFSGISQFMGSKNIWANLTISKIIGDNTSDSIIGFIPVLFIKNSLDYLIYSLPFFIFLIGLGIIFLLISLFVKNH
;
A
#
# COMPACT_ATOMS: atom_id res chain seq x y z
N MET A 1 2.15 11.08 17.93
CA MET A 1 1.93 11.45 16.51
C MET A 1 1.83 10.24 15.59
N THR A 2 2.72 9.26 15.72
CA THR A 2 2.73 7.98 14.98
C THR A 2 1.44 7.17 15.08
N THR A 3 0.77 7.15 16.24
CA THR A 3 -0.56 6.55 16.43
C THR A 3 -1.61 7.14 15.49
N ARG A 4 -1.63 8.47 15.30
CA ARG A 4 -2.59 9.14 14.40
C ARG A 4 -2.34 8.76 12.94
N LEU A 5 -1.07 8.68 12.53
CA LEU A 5 -0.67 8.23 11.19
C LEU A 5 -1.10 6.78 10.93
N GLY A 6 -0.92 5.88 11.91
CA GLY A 6 -1.40 4.50 11.82
C GLY A 6 -2.92 4.43 11.64
N ILE A 7 -3.69 5.18 12.43
CA ILE A 7 -5.15 5.24 12.32
C ILE A 7 -5.58 5.79 10.96
N TYR A 8 -4.97 6.88 10.45
CA TYR A 8 -5.31 7.41 9.13
C TYR A 8 -4.97 6.43 8.01
N SER A 9 -3.83 5.73 8.09
CA SER A 9 -3.46 4.70 7.11
C SER A 9 -4.48 3.56 7.08
N LEU A 10 -4.94 3.10 8.26
CA LEU A 10 -5.98 2.07 8.35
C LEU A 10 -7.32 2.54 7.78
N LEU A 11 -7.75 3.77 8.10
CA LEU A 11 -9.00 4.32 7.60
C LEU A 11 -9.00 4.45 6.07
N ILE A 12 -7.92 4.98 5.49
CA ILE A 12 -7.79 5.11 4.04
C ILE A 12 -7.68 3.72 3.41
N GLY A 13 -6.91 2.80 3.98
CA GLY A 13 -6.82 1.42 3.51
C GLY A 13 -8.18 0.71 3.51
N LEU A 14 -8.96 0.84 4.59
CA LEU A 14 -10.28 0.27 4.70
C LEU A 14 -11.27 0.89 3.70
N PHE A 15 -11.21 2.22 3.51
CA PHE A 15 -12.02 2.91 2.51
C PHE A 15 -11.70 2.42 1.08
N VAL A 16 -10.41 2.44 0.70
CA VAL A 16 -9.98 1.96 -0.62
C VAL A 16 -10.35 0.48 -0.81
N GLY A 17 -10.22 -0.35 0.23
CA GLY A 17 -10.58 -1.77 0.19
C GLY A 17 -12.07 -2.01 -0.04
N ILE A 18 -12.94 -1.28 0.67
CA ILE A 18 -14.40 -1.36 0.49
C ILE A 18 -14.78 -0.93 -0.93
N PHE A 19 -14.27 0.20 -1.42
CA PHE A 19 -14.56 0.67 -2.77
C PHE A 19 -13.99 -0.25 -3.85
N SER A 20 -12.82 -0.83 -3.63
CA SER A 20 -12.24 -1.85 -4.52
C SER A 20 -13.11 -3.10 -4.57
N GLY A 21 -13.56 -3.61 -3.42
CA GLY A 21 -14.44 -4.78 -3.34
C GLY A 21 -15.80 -4.55 -3.98
N ILE A 22 -16.43 -3.40 -3.73
CA ILE A 22 -17.69 -3.01 -4.37
C ILE A 22 -17.51 -2.87 -5.88
N SER A 23 -16.43 -2.24 -6.33
CA SER A 23 -16.14 -2.06 -7.76
C SER A 23 -15.91 -3.40 -8.48
N GLN A 24 -15.24 -4.34 -7.82
CA GLN A 24 -15.03 -5.68 -8.35
C GLN A 24 -16.35 -6.46 -8.43
N PHE A 25 -17.23 -6.31 -7.42
CA PHE A 25 -18.56 -6.91 -7.42
C PHE A 25 -19.48 -6.34 -8.50
N MET A 26 -19.39 -5.04 -8.79
CA MET A 26 -20.12 -4.40 -9.88
C MET A 26 -19.56 -4.72 -11.27
N GLY A 27 -18.46 -5.50 -11.37
CA GLY A 27 -17.78 -5.79 -12.62
C GLY A 27 -17.26 -4.54 -13.34
N SER A 28 -17.21 -3.39 -12.66
CA SER A 28 -16.78 -2.14 -13.29
C SER A 28 -15.26 -2.08 -13.31
N LYS A 29 -14.71 -1.74 -14.48
CA LYS A 29 -13.28 -1.46 -14.66
C LYS A 29 -12.93 -0.08 -14.08
N ASN A 30 -13.34 0.21 -12.85
CA ASN A 30 -13.03 1.48 -12.22
C ASN A 30 -11.63 1.46 -11.62
N ILE A 31 -11.07 2.65 -11.48
CA ILE A 31 -9.72 2.91 -10.96
C ILE A 31 -9.51 2.24 -9.58
N TRP A 32 -10.59 2.10 -8.80
CA TRP A 32 -10.57 1.50 -7.46
C TRP A 32 -10.36 -0.02 -7.44
N ALA A 33 -10.85 -0.78 -8.43
CA ALA A 33 -10.83 -2.25 -8.40
C ALA A 33 -9.44 -2.88 -8.59
N ASN A 34 -8.51 -2.13 -9.20
CA ASN A 34 -7.17 -2.61 -9.51
C ASN A 34 -6.16 -1.50 -9.23
N LEU A 35 -6.27 -0.87 -8.06
CA LEU A 35 -5.34 0.17 -7.64
C LEU A 35 -4.10 -0.47 -7.02
N THR A 36 -2.96 -0.30 -7.68
CA THR A 36 -1.63 -0.70 -7.21
C THR A 36 -0.76 0.55 -7.04
N ILE A 37 0.39 0.43 -6.38
CA ILE A 37 1.29 1.57 -6.19
C ILE A 37 1.80 2.08 -7.55
N SER A 38 2.07 1.17 -8.50
CA SER A 38 2.51 1.56 -9.84
C SER A 38 1.50 2.45 -10.56
N LYS A 39 0.20 2.20 -10.40
CA LYS A 39 -0.85 3.03 -11.01
C LYS A 39 -1.01 4.40 -10.36
N ILE A 40 -0.53 4.57 -9.13
CA ILE A 40 -0.56 5.86 -8.41
C ILE A 40 0.66 6.69 -8.78
N ILE A 41 1.85 6.07 -8.80
CA ILE A 41 3.13 6.76 -8.96
C ILE A 41 3.60 6.79 -10.44
N GLY A 42 2.98 5.97 -11.29
CA GLY A 42 3.32 5.78 -12.70
C GLY A 42 4.34 4.66 -12.92
N ASP A 43 4.18 3.94 -14.03
CA ASP A 43 5.03 2.78 -14.36
C ASP A 43 6.50 3.19 -14.56
N ASN A 44 6.76 4.33 -15.22
CA ASN A 44 8.13 4.85 -15.43
C ASN A 44 8.90 5.12 -14.13
N THR A 45 8.20 5.68 -13.13
CA THR A 45 8.79 5.96 -11.81
C THR A 45 9.01 4.67 -11.04
N SER A 46 8.07 3.73 -11.16
CA SER A 46 8.12 2.41 -10.51
C SER A 46 9.31 1.58 -11.02
N ASP A 47 9.50 1.52 -12.33
CA ASP A 47 10.63 0.84 -12.97
C ASP A 47 11.98 1.48 -12.59
N SER A 48 12.01 2.82 -12.46
CA SER A 48 13.20 3.52 -11.99
C SER A 48 13.56 3.10 -10.56
N ILE A 49 12.59 3.12 -9.63
CA ILE A 49 12.80 2.76 -8.22
C ILE A 49 13.31 1.32 -8.09
N ILE A 50 12.74 0.38 -8.85
CA ILE A 50 13.15 -1.03 -8.84
C ILE A 50 14.54 -1.20 -9.48
N GLY A 51 14.82 -0.46 -10.56
CA GLY A 51 16.09 -0.50 -11.28
C GLY A 51 17.29 0.00 -10.47
N PHE A 52 17.06 0.89 -9.49
CA PHE A 52 18.11 1.36 -8.59
C PHE A 52 18.58 0.31 -7.56
N ILE A 53 17.85 -0.79 -7.37
CA ILE A 53 18.18 -1.80 -6.37
C ILE A 53 18.85 -3.01 -7.05
N PRO A 54 20.18 -3.21 -6.87
CA PRO A 54 20.91 -4.29 -7.53
C PRO A 54 20.69 -5.68 -6.88
N VAL A 55 20.14 -5.72 -5.66
CA VAL A 55 19.94 -6.97 -4.91
C VAL A 55 18.67 -7.66 -5.37
N LEU A 56 18.81 -8.81 -6.03
CA LEU A 56 17.71 -9.57 -6.65
C LEU A 56 16.54 -9.84 -5.68
N PHE A 57 16.85 -10.17 -4.42
CA PHE A 57 15.83 -10.47 -3.41
C PHE A 57 14.98 -9.25 -3.05
N ILE A 58 15.62 -8.10 -2.87
CA ILE A 58 14.96 -6.84 -2.55
C ILE A 58 14.18 -6.36 -3.77
N LYS A 59 14.76 -6.50 -4.97
CA LYS A 59 14.12 -6.18 -6.25
C LYS A 59 12.80 -6.93 -6.43
N ASN A 60 12.78 -8.25 -6.24
CA ASN A 60 11.57 -9.06 -6.39
C ASN A 60 10.49 -8.71 -5.35
N SER A 61 10.91 -8.40 -4.12
CA SER A 61 9.98 -7.97 -3.07
C SER A 61 9.36 -6.60 -3.39
N LEU A 62 10.16 -5.68 -3.91
CA LEU A 62 9.69 -4.37 -4.35
C LEU A 62 8.75 -4.48 -5.55
N ASP A 63 9.10 -5.31 -6.54
CA ASP A 63 8.30 -5.54 -7.74
C ASP A 63 6.90 -6.06 -7.37
N TYR A 64 6.83 -7.06 -6.50
CA TYR A 64 5.56 -7.56 -5.97
C TYR A 64 4.77 -6.47 -5.22
N LEU A 65 5.44 -5.70 -4.35
CA LEU A 65 4.80 -4.65 -3.57
C LEU A 65 4.24 -3.53 -4.46
N ILE A 66 4.94 -3.19 -5.54
CA ILE A 66 4.60 -2.06 -6.40
C ILE A 66 3.54 -2.43 -7.45
N TYR A 67 3.68 -3.59 -8.09
CA TYR A 67 2.86 -3.98 -9.24
C TYR A 67 1.76 -4.99 -8.91
N SER A 68 1.94 -5.83 -7.88
CA SER A 68 1.03 -6.95 -7.61
C SER A 68 0.16 -6.72 -6.38
N LEU A 69 0.68 -6.06 -5.35
CA LEU A 69 -0.04 -5.87 -4.10
C LEU A 69 -1.14 -4.80 -4.26
N PRO A 70 -2.41 -5.12 -3.95
CA PRO A 70 -3.47 -4.11 -3.90
C PRO A 70 -3.13 -3.01 -2.90
N PHE A 71 -3.31 -1.76 -3.32
CA PHE A 71 -2.93 -0.59 -2.52
C PHE A 71 -3.60 -0.55 -1.14
N PHE A 72 -4.84 -1.04 -1.04
CA PHE A 72 -5.55 -1.11 0.23
C PHE A 72 -4.87 -2.05 1.23
N ILE A 73 -4.34 -3.19 0.76
CA ILE A 73 -3.62 -4.16 1.61
C ILE A 73 -2.31 -3.54 2.09
N PHE A 74 -1.61 -2.83 1.20
CA PHE A 74 -0.41 -2.07 1.56
C PHE A 74 -0.68 -1.06 2.68
N LEU A 75 -1.73 -0.24 2.53
CA LEU A 75 -2.12 0.77 3.52
C LEU A 75 -2.53 0.16 4.87
N ILE A 76 -3.25 -0.96 4.84
CA ILE A 76 -3.63 -1.68 6.07
C ILE A 76 -2.38 -2.21 6.77
N GLY A 77 -1.48 -2.88 6.03
CA GLY A 77 -0.22 -3.38 6.57
C GLY A 77 0.63 -2.27 7.17
N LEU A 78 0.78 -1.15 6.46
CA LEU A 78 1.51 0.02 6.93
C LEU A 78 0.87 0.62 8.20
N GLY A 79 -0.46 0.68 8.26
CA GLY A 79 -1.19 1.14 9.44
C GLY A 79 -0.97 0.26 10.66
N ILE A 80 -1.01 -1.06 10.49
CA ILE A 80 -0.69 -2.02 11.56
C ILE A 80 0.75 -1.84 12.04
N ILE A 81 1.72 -1.70 11.13
CA ILE A 81 3.13 -1.48 11.48
C ILE A 81 3.28 -0.19 12.31
N PHE A 82 2.65 0.92 11.89
CA PHE A 82 2.70 2.15 12.67
C PHE A 82 2.06 2.02 14.05
N LEU A 83 0.95 1.28 14.16
CA LEU A 83 0.35 0.99 15.46
C LEU A 83 1.26 0.13 16.34
N LEU A 84 1.86 -0.92 15.79
CA LEU A 84 2.84 -1.76 16.51
C LEU A 84 4.02 -0.94 17.00
N ILE A 85 4.64 -0.13 16.13
CA ILE A 85 5.72 0.78 16.53
C ILE A 85 5.24 1.71 17.65
N SER A 86 4.03 2.25 17.55
CA SER A 86 3.48 3.14 18.59
C SER A 86 3.25 2.45 19.94
N LEU A 87 3.08 1.13 19.98
CA LEU A 87 2.99 0.37 21.23
C LEU A 87 4.35 0.27 21.94
N PHE A 88 5.44 0.16 21.18
CA PHE A 88 6.80 0.11 21.72
C PHE A 88 7.39 1.49 21.96
N VAL A 89 6.96 2.49 21.20
CA VAL A 89 7.25 3.91 21.45
C VAL A 89 6.25 4.40 22.52
N LYS A 90 6.40 3.91 23.74
CA LYS A 90 5.69 4.41 24.91
C LYS A 90 6.38 5.68 25.41
N ASN A 91 5.60 6.75 25.52
CA ASN A 91 5.92 8.08 26.05
C ASN A 91 7.19 8.16 26.92
N HIS A 92 8.19 8.91 26.45
CA HIS A 92 8.84 9.90 27.30
C HIS A 92 8.10 11.22 27.14
#